data_AF-A0A4V1ZYH1-F1
#
_entry.id   AF-A0A4V1ZYH1-F1
#
_cell.length_a   1.000
_cell.length_b   1.000
_cell.length_c   1.000
_cell.angle_alpha   90.00
_cell.angle_beta   90.00
_cell.angle_gamma   90.00
#
_symmetry.space_group_name_H-M   'P 1'
#
loop_
_entity.id
_entity.type
_entity.pdbx_description
1 polymer ?
#
loop_
_entity_poly.entity_id
_entity_poly.type
_entity_poly.pdbx_seq_one_letter_code
_entity_poly.pdbx_strand_id
1 'polypeptide(L)'
;MAITLWSACKKDYPVDEDGLLITSRTECYVSNFELLGTDYVTVRTKAAVIDTLAQTIRVEVFNGTDLKNLYPQFSLITDAKLDPKIVGKVDFSNLASPKVWTVVSGNRQVRKPYTVYITVQPR
;
A
#
# COMPACT_ATOMS: atom_id res chain seq x y z
N MET A 1 -55.21 -12.39 10.64
CA MET A 1 -54.24 -11.61 9.84
C MET A 1 -52.97 -11.49 10.67
N ALA A 2 -52.06 -12.47 10.54
CA ALA A 2 -50.82 -12.50 11.30
C ALA A 2 -49.73 -11.87 10.44
N ILE A 3 -49.28 -10.67 10.80
CA ILE A 3 -48.12 -10.04 10.16
C ILE A 3 -46.90 -10.58 10.89
N THR A 4 -46.33 -11.65 10.33
CA THR A 4 -45.02 -12.15 10.74
C THR A 4 -43.98 -11.17 10.21
N LEU A 5 -43.43 -10.34 11.10
CA LEU A 5 -42.29 -9.48 10.82
C LEU A 5 -41.10 -10.38 10.46
N TRP A 6 -40.74 -10.43 9.18
CA TRP A 6 -39.43 -10.92 8.76
C TRP A 6 -38.37 -9.99 9.35
N SER A 7 -37.75 -10.41 10.44
CA SER A 7 -36.45 -9.92 10.86
C SER A 7 -35.43 -10.36 9.81
N ALA A 8 -35.34 -9.62 8.72
CA ALA A 8 -34.19 -9.69 7.84
C ALA A 8 -32.97 -9.26 8.67
N CYS A 9 -32.09 -10.21 8.99
CA CYS A 9 -30.79 -9.92 9.58
C CYS A 9 -30.00 -9.01 8.62
N LYS A 10 -30.18 -7.69 8.71
CA LYS A 10 -29.18 -6.76 8.21
C LYS A 10 -28.00 -6.88 9.16
N LYS A 11 -27.02 -7.70 8.79
CA LYS A 11 -25.69 -7.57 9.38
C LYS A 11 -25.15 -6.26 8.82
N ASP A 12 -25.39 -5.17 9.54
CA ASP A 12 -24.77 -3.88 9.27
C ASP A 12 -23.29 -4.03 9.60
N TYR A 13 -22.52 -4.48 8.61
CA TYR A 13 -21.08 -4.58 8.75
C TYR A 13 -20.50 -3.17 8.78
N PRO A 14 -19.62 -2.85 9.74
CA PRO A 14 -18.99 -1.54 9.78
C PRO A 14 -18.13 -1.36 8.53
N VAL A 15 -18.30 -0.22 7.85
CA VAL A 15 -17.50 0.21 6.69
C VAL A 15 -16.77 1.50 7.03
N ASP A 16 -15.59 1.69 6.45
CA ASP A 16 -14.80 2.91 6.62
C ASP A 16 -15.17 3.99 5.58
N GLU A 17 -14.47 5.12 5.64
CA GLU A 17 -14.60 6.25 4.70
C GLU A 17 -14.28 5.90 3.24
N ASP A 18 -13.58 4.78 2.99
CA ASP A 18 -13.24 4.29 1.67
C ASP A 18 -14.23 3.23 1.16
N GLY A 19 -15.28 2.92 1.93
CA GLY A 19 -16.26 1.88 1.62
C GLY A 19 -15.74 0.45 1.82
N LEU A 20 -14.62 0.27 2.53
CA LEU A 20 -14.03 -1.02 2.86
C LEU A 20 -14.59 -1.54 4.18
N LEU A 21 -14.82 -2.85 4.26
CA LEU A 21 -15.25 -3.51 5.49
C LEU A 21 -14.18 -3.34 6.59
N ILE A 22 -14.63 -2.98 7.79
CA ILE A 22 -13.80 -2.97 8.99
C ILE A 22 -13.89 -4.37 9.61
N THR A 23 -12.74 -5.02 9.78
CA THR A 23 -12.64 -6.39 10.30
C THR A 23 -12.00 -6.40 11.69
N SER A 24 -11.85 -7.57 12.31
CA SER A 24 -11.14 -7.71 13.59
C SER A 24 -9.62 -7.87 13.42
N ARG A 25 -9.10 -7.90 12.19
CA ARG A 25 -7.67 -8.16 11.93
C ARG A 25 -6.79 -7.00 12.37
N THR A 26 -5.77 -7.31 13.16
CA THR A 26 -4.78 -6.36 13.66
C THR A 26 -3.47 -6.41 12.88
N GLU A 27 -3.28 -7.41 12.01
CA GLU A 27 -2.11 -7.54 11.16
C GLU A 27 -1.97 -6.32 10.26
N CYS A 28 -0.74 -5.82 10.15
CA CYS A 28 -0.47 -4.55 9.49
C CYS A 28 0.95 -4.60 8.92
N TYR A 29 1.08 -4.97 7.65
CA TYR A 29 2.37 -4.98 6.96
C TYR A 29 2.22 -4.98 5.44
N VAL A 30 3.31 -4.64 4.77
CA VAL A 30 3.47 -4.76 3.31
C VAL A 30 4.06 -6.14 3.00
N SER A 31 3.40 -6.91 2.15
CA SER A 31 3.85 -8.26 1.75
C SER A 31 4.70 -8.24 0.49
N ASN A 32 4.47 -7.28 -0.41
CA ASN A 32 5.29 -7.04 -1.60
C ASN A 32 5.21 -5.57 -2.02
N PHE A 33 6.23 -5.12 -2.75
CA PHE A 33 6.28 -3.78 -3.33
C PHE A 33 6.80 -3.87 -4.75
N GLU A 34 6.03 -3.38 -5.71
CA GLU A 34 6.40 -3.24 -7.12
C GLU A 34 6.49 -1.77 -7.50
N LEU A 35 7.33 -1.46 -8.50
CA LEU A 35 7.51 -0.11 -9.01
C LEU A 35 7.53 -0.20 -10.53
N LEU A 36 6.53 0.40 -11.15
CA LEU A 36 6.35 0.34 -12.61
C LEU A 36 6.68 1.69 -13.25
N GLY A 37 7.21 1.62 -14.47
CA GLY A 37 7.35 2.75 -15.37
C GLY A 37 6.02 3.16 -16.00
N THR A 38 6.06 4.16 -16.88
CA THR A 38 4.87 4.63 -17.61
C THR A 38 4.32 3.63 -18.63
N ASP A 39 5.13 2.65 -18.99
CA ASP A 39 4.82 1.49 -19.82
C ASP A 39 4.25 0.30 -19.02
N TYR A 40 4.04 0.46 -17.71
CA TYR A 40 3.59 -0.57 -16.78
C TYR A 40 4.54 -1.78 -16.65
N VAL A 41 5.81 -1.61 -17.02
CA VAL A 41 6.86 -2.62 -16.81
C VAL A 41 7.63 -2.30 -15.53
N THR A 42 8.10 -3.34 -14.84
CA THR A 42 8.93 -3.16 -13.65
C THR A 42 10.20 -2.38 -13.99
N VAL A 43 10.52 -1.39 -13.18
CA VAL A 43 11.79 -0.66 -13.25
C VAL A 43 12.79 -1.17 -12.22
N ARG A 44 12.39 -2.14 -11.38
CA ARG A 44 13.25 -2.70 -10.33
C ARG A 44 14.30 -3.62 -10.94
N THR A 45 15.53 -3.53 -10.46
CA THR A 45 16.62 -4.46 -10.85
C THR A 45 16.51 -5.82 -10.17
N LYS A 46 15.83 -5.84 -9.00
CA LYS A 46 15.65 -7.01 -8.13
C LYS A 46 14.43 -6.83 -7.23
N ALA A 47 14.05 -7.89 -6.52
CA ALA A 47 12.98 -7.81 -5.52
C ALA A 47 13.28 -6.72 -4.47
N ALA A 48 12.25 -5.96 -4.12
CA ALA A 48 12.32 -4.96 -3.06
C ALA A 48 12.61 -5.64 -1.71
N VAL A 49 13.50 -5.04 -0.92
CA VAL A 49 13.77 -5.50 0.45
C VAL A 49 12.80 -4.80 1.39
N ILE A 50 11.92 -5.56 2.03
CA ILE A 50 10.89 -5.06 2.94
C ILE A 50 11.25 -5.47 4.35
N ASP A 51 11.44 -4.50 5.23
CA ASP A 51 11.61 -4.72 6.66
C ASP A 51 10.32 -4.28 7.38
N THR A 52 9.58 -5.25 7.90
CA THR A 52 8.29 -5.02 8.57
C THR A 52 8.43 -4.60 10.03
N LEU A 53 9.63 -4.73 10.62
CA LEU A 53 9.96 -4.27 11.97
C LEU A 53 10.41 -2.81 11.92
N ALA A 54 11.37 -2.49 11.04
CA ALA A 54 11.84 -1.12 10.81
C ALA A 54 10.88 -0.28 9.96
N GLN A 55 9.91 -0.93 9.30
CA GLN A 55 8.91 -0.30 8.42
C GLN A 55 9.59 0.45 7.26
N THR A 56 10.53 -0.23 6.59
CA THR A 56 11.25 0.32 5.45
C THR A 56 11.11 -0.57 4.23
N ILE A 57 11.10 0.06 3.07
CA ILE A 57 11.10 -0.60 1.76
C ILE A 57 12.27 -0.03 0.98
N ARG A 58 13.21 -0.88 0.57
CA ARG A 58 14.39 -0.50 -0.20
C ARG A 58 14.29 -1.10 -1.60
N VAL A 59 14.39 -0.24 -2.60
CA VAL A 59 14.20 -0.61 -4.00
C VAL A 59 15.33 -0.03 -4.82
N GLU A 60 15.96 -0.88 -5.62
CA GLU A 60 16.93 -0.47 -6.62
C GLU A 60 16.28 -0.50 -7.99
N VAL A 61 16.46 0.57 -8.77
CA VAL A 61 15.92 0.70 -10.13
C VAL A 61 17.02 0.76 -11.18
N PHE A 62 16.70 0.40 -12.43
CA PHE A 62 17.64 0.45 -13.53
C PHE A 62 18.17 1.87 -13.76
N ASN A 63 19.43 1.97 -14.19
CA ASN A 63 20.00 3.25 -14.63
C ASN A 63 19.18 3.81 -15.81
N GLY A 64 18.87 5.10 -15.79
CA GLY A 64 18.06 5.75 -16.83
C GLY A 64 16.54 5.69 -16.61
N THR A 65 16.07 5.07 -15.53
CA THR A 65 14.64 5.11 -15.13
C THR A 65 14.16 6.56 -14.96
N ASP A 66 12.99 6.90 -15.54
CA ASP A 66 12.33 8.18 -15.29
C ASP A 66 11.68 8.20 -13.90
N LEU A 67 12.40 8.74 -12.92
CA LEU A 67 11.98 8.79 -11.53
C LEU A 67 10.79 9.71 -11.26
N LYS A 68 10.40 10.58 -12.20
CA LYS A 68 9.30 11.54 -11.98
C LYS A 68 7.91 10.91 -12.20
N ASN A 69 7.86 9.79 -12.91
CA ASN A 69 6.63 9.25 -13.49
C ASN A 69 6.45 7.76 -13.17
N LEU A 70 6.54 7.37 -11.90
CA LEU A 70 6.48 5.97 -11.48
C LEU A 70 5.14 5.61 -10.84
N TYR A 71 4.71 4.35 -11.02
CA TYR A 71 3.55 3.78 -10.35
C TYR A 71 3.99 2.83 -9.23
N PRO A 72 4.03 3.30 -7.97
CA PRO A 72 4.27 2.41 -6.84
C PRO A 72 3.05 1.51 -6.61
N GLN A 73 3.29 0.22 -6.38
CA GLN A 73 2.25 -0.76 -6.11
C GLN A 73 2.60 -1.55 -4.85
N PHE A 74 1.72 -1.49 -3.85
CA PHE A 74 1.87 -2.23 -2.62
C PHE A 74 0.93 -3.43 -2.63
N SER A 75 1.46 -4.60 -2.31
CA SER A 75 0.64 -5.71 -1.83
C SER A 75 0.65 -5.65 -0.31
N LEU A 76 -0.54 -5.63 0.29
CA LEU A 76 -0.71 -5.54 1.73
C LEU A 76 -1.18 -6.89 2.27
N ILE A 77 -1.10 -7.05 3.58
CA ILE A 77 -1.85 -8.09 4.29
C ILE A 77 -3.36 -7.91 4.08
N THR A 78 -4.11 -9.01 4.14
CA THR A 78 -5.56 -9.06 3.98
C THR A 78 -6.28 -8.02 4.85
N ASP A 79 -7.29 -7.37 4.26
CA ASP A 79 -8.13 -6.33 4.86
C ASP A 79 -7.42 -5.02 5.24
N ALA A 80 -6.10 -4.92 5.06
CA ALA A 80 -5.40 -3.66 5.26
C ALA A 80 -5.60 -2.69 4.07
N LYS A 81 -5.39 -1.39 4.32
CA LYS A 81 -5.38 -0.35 3.29
C LYS A 81 -4.15 0.55 3.40
N LEU A 82 -3.90 1.32 2.34
CA LEU A 82 -2.92 2.41 2.35
C LEU A 82 -3.58 3.75 2.62
N ASP A 83 -2.87 4.60 3.35
CA ASP A 83 -3.24 5.97 3.66
C ASP A 83 -1.98 6.88 3.55
N PRO A 84 -1.93 7.84 2.61
CA PRO A 84 -2.94 8.11 1.59
C PRO A 84 -3.01 7.01 0.53
N LYS A 85 -4.11 6.97 -0.23
CA LYS A 85 -4.18 6.17 -1.45
C LYS A 85 -3.22 6.70 -2.52
N ILE A 86 -2.72 5.81 -3.36
CA ILE A 86 -1.96 6.17 -4.56
C ILE A 86 -2.97 6.35 -5.69
N VAL A 87 -3.16 7.59 -6.15
CA VAL A 87 -4.15 7.94 -7.18
C VAL A 87 -3.54 8.10 -8.58
N GLY A 88 -2.23 7.90 -8.74
CA GLY A 88 -1.55 8.07 -10.01
C GLY A 88 -0.04 7.90 -9.90
N LYS A 89 0.69 8.58 -10.79
CA LYS A 89 2.15 8.60 -10.82
C LYS A 89 2.71 9.36 -9.61
N VAL A 90 3.87 8.94 -9.15
CA VAL A 90 4.58 9.53 -8.02
C VAL A 90 6.01 9.87 -8.45
N ASP A 91 6.46 11.05 -8.03
CA ASP A 91 7.82 11.55 -8.26
C ASP A 91 8.77 11.10 -7.14
N PHE A 92 9.76 10.29 -7.50
CA PHE A 92 10.86 9.80 -6.67
C PHE A 92 12.22 10.41 -7.05
N SER A 93 12.25 11.47 -7.87
CA SER A 93 13.50 12.06 -8.38
C SER A 93 14.37 12.69 -7.28
N ASN A 94 13.78 13.11 -6.16
CA ASN A 94 14.53 13.54 -4.98
C ASN A 94 14.83 12.35 -4.05
N LEU A 95 15.95 11.67 -4.31
CA LEU A 95 16.39 10.49 -3.54
C LEU A 95 16.73 10.79 -2.07
N ALA A 96 16.99 12.06 -1.72
CA ALA A 96 17.23 12.49 -0.34
C ALA A 96 15.93 12.65 0.47
N SER A 97 14.77 12.63 -0.19
CA SER A 97 13.46 12.78 0.43
C SER A 97 12.61 11.54 0.13
N PRO A 98 12.78 10.44 0.90
CA PRO A 98 12.02 9.21 0.68
C PRO A 98 10.53 9.45 0.92
N LYS A 99 9.69 8.66 0.23
CA LYS A 99 8.24 8.77 0.35
C LYS A 99 7.73 7.86 1.47
N VAL A 100 6.65 8.27 2.12
CA VAL A 100 6.06 7.54 3.25
C VAL A 100 4.59 7.28 2.96
N TRP A 101 4.15 6.05 3.20
CA TRP A 101 2.74 5.67 3.23
C TRP A 101 2.42 4.90 4.49
N THR A 102 1.23 5.09 5.04
CA THR A 102 0.78 4.35 6.22
C THR A 102 -0.03 3.14 5.78
N VAL A 103 0.39 1.95 6.22
CA VAL A 103 -0.47 0.77 6.17
C VAL A 103 -1.40 0.84 7.38
N VAL A 104 -2.69 0.69 7.13
CA VAL A 104 -3.74 0.66 8.15
C VAL A 104 -4.33 -0.75 8.17
N SER A 105 -4.23 -1.42 9.31
CA SER A 105 -4.82 -2.76 9.55
C SER A 105 -6.32 -2.82 9.29
N GLY A 106 -6.89 -4.02 9.14
CA GLY A 106 -8.32 -4.22 8.90
C GLY A 106 -9.24 -3.69 10.00
N ASN A 107 -8.80 -3.68 11.26
CA ASN A 107 -9.55 -3.11 12.38
C ASN A 107 -9.40 -1.59 12.54
N ARG A 108 -8.55 -0.96 11.73
CA ARG A 108 -8.28 0.49 11.66
C ARG A 108 -7.62 1.09 12.90
N GLN A 109 -7.19 0.25 13.83
CA GLN A 109 -6.53 0.68 15.08
C GLN A 109 -5.00 0.60 14.99
N VAL A 110 -4.46 -0.36 14.24
CA VAL A 110 -3.02 -0.46 14.00
C VAL A 110 -2.65 0.28 12.72
N ARG A 111 -1.69 1.19 12.83
CA ARG A 111 -1.16 2.02 11.74
C ARG A 111 0.36 1.92 11.74
N LYS A 112 0.96 1.61 10.59
CA LYS A 112 2.42 1.53 10.43
C LYS A 112 2.89 2.36 9.24
N PRO A 113 3.63 3.46 9.46
CA PRO A 113 4.24 4.23 8.38
C PRO A 113 5.42 3.46 7.77
N TYR A 114 5.34 3.16 6.47
CA TYR A 114 6.43 2.57 5.70
C TYR A 114 7.17 3.64 4.90
N THR A 115 8.48 3.72 5.08
CA THR A 115 9.35 4.63 4.31
C THR A 115 9.95 3.89 3.11
N VAL A 116 9.71 4.42 1.90
CA VAL A 116 10.21 3.88 0.62
C VAL A 116 11.47 4.64 0.20
N TYR A 117 12.57 3.91 0.15
CA TYR A 117 13.87 4.38 -0.32
C TYR A 117 14.15 3.83 -1.72
N ILE A 118 14.49 4.74 -2.64
CA ILE A 118 14.91 4.41 -4.00
C ILE A 118 16.42 4.59 -4.12
N THR A 119 17.09 3.63 -4.75
CA THR A 119 18.46 3.77 -5.24
C THR A 119 18.50 3.48 -6.74
N VAL A 120 19.44 4.09 -7.45
CA VAL A 120 19.64 3.83 -8.89
C VAL A 120 20.85 2.92 -9.06
N GLN A 121 20.74 1.93 -9.93
CA GLN A 121 21.85 1.07 -10.29
C GLN A 121 23.06 1.90 -10.73
N PRO A 122 24.28 1.61 -10.21
CA PRO A 122 25.51 2.21 -10.70
C PRO A 122 25.67 2.00 -12.21
N ARG A 123 26.37 2.92 -12.87
CA ARG A 123 26.75 2.77 -14.29
C ARG A 123 27.89 1.77 -14.47
#